data_AF-A0A7R8UU74-F1
#
_entry.id   AF-A0A7R8UU74-F1
#
_cell.length_a   1.000
_cell.length_b   1.000
_cell.length_c   1.000
_cell.angle_alpha   90.00
_cell.angle_beta   90.00
_cell.angle_gamma   90.00
#
_symmetry.space_group_name_H-M   'P 1'
#
loop_
_entity.id
_entity.type
_entity.pdbx_description
1 polymer ?
#
loop_
_entity_poly.entity_id
_entity_poly.type
_entity_poly.pdbx_seq_one_letter_code
_entity_poly.pdbx_strand_id
1 'polypeptide(L)'
;MFRVSNKLLNLTQALARQLSHNAPKAIPVESSNILASNIISQLNTDLEKLRITTPTSSYNSKKEIIDIPVISRIIENPRDSLINEIRDIIQPNRNQIIENPVNRTPGTEDGIQAARLIVIRRRKMKKHKLRKLRKKMKFEWAKVRQRREMRKEKRFQAGLLHRIKKAEAFSAEEYVTEKLRQANETPIPRLWKGKRLPQFIIKEKMGIK
;
A
#
# COMPACT_ATOMS: atom_id res chain seq x y z
N MET A 1 9.95 -52.79 -22.21
CA MET A 1 10.67 -53.34 -21.05
C MET A 1 12.01 -52.61 -20.91
N PHE A 2 12.14 -51.65 -19.99
CA PHE A 2 13.42 -50.96 -19.76
C PHE A 2 14.11 -51.59 -18.53
N ARG A 3 15.13 -52.42 -18.76
CA ARG A 3 16.05 -52.88 -17.71
C ARG A 3 16.98 -51.73 -17.36
N VAL A 4 16.67 -51.00 -16.29
CA VAL A 4 17.64 -50.06 -15.70
C VAL A 4 18.79 -50.90 -15.14
N SER A 5 19.98 -50.71 -15.69
CA SER A 5 21.19 -51.42 -15.29
C SER A 5 21.48 -51.23 -13.80
N ASN A 6 21.69 -52.32 -13.06
CA ASN A 6 22.05 -52.31 -11.63
C ASN A 6 23.24 -51.40 -11.30
N LYS A 7 24.11 -51.15 -12.28
CA LYS A 7 25.25 -50.24 -12.14
C LYS A 7 24.80 -48.78 -11.93
N LEU A 8 23.73 -48.36 -12.60
CA LEU A 8 23.14 -47.02 -12.43
C LEU A 8 22.43 -46.90 -11.08
N LEU A 9 21.72 -47.95 -10.65
CA LEU A 9 21.07 -47.98 -9.33
C LEU A 9 22.11 -47.82 -8.20
N ASN A 10 23.22 -48.57 -8.28
CA ASN A 10 24.30 -48.50 -7.31
C ASN A 10 25.03 -47.15 -7.33
N LEU A 11 25.22 -46.54 -8.51
CA LEU A 11 25.82 -45.20 -8.61
C LEU A 11 24.94 -44.15 -7.93
N THR A 12 23.62 -44.20 -8.16
CA THR A 12 22.68 -43.27 -7.51
C THR A 12 22.66 -43.44 -5.99
N GLN A 13 22.75 -44.68 -5.50
CA GLN A 13 22.83 -44.96 -4.07
C GLN A 13 24.15 -44.49 -3.44
N ALA A 14 25.27 -44.64 -4.15
CA ALA A 14 26.58 -44.16 -3.69
C ALA A 14 26.64 -42.63 -3.65
N LEU A 15 26.09 -41.95 -4.66
CA LEU A 15 26.05 -40.48 -4.74
C LEU A 15 25.12 -39.89 -3.67
N ALA A 16 24.00 -40.55 -3.38
CA ALA A 16 23.11 -40.19 -2.27
C ALA A 16 23.79 -40.33 -0.89
N ARG A 17 24.65 -41.34 -0.69
CA ARG A 17 25.43 -41.51 0.55
C ARG A 17 26.52 -40.45 0.71
N GLN A 18 27.22 -40.08 -0.37
CA GLN A 18 28.20 -38.98 -0.32
C GLN A 18 27.56 -37.63 0.02
N LEU A 19 26.36 -37.35 -0.51
CA LEU A 19 25.62 -36.12 -0.18
C LEU A 19 25.12 -36.11 1.28
N SER A 20 24.85 -37.27 1.88
CA SER A 20 24.47 -37.40 3.29
C SER A 20 25.62 -37.11 4.26
N HIS A 21 26.85 -37.52 3.95
CA HIS A 21 28.00 -37.32 4.84
C HIS A 21 28.61 -35.91 4.75
N ASN A 22 28.38 -35.19 3.65
CA ASN A 22 28.80 -33.78 3.48
C ASN A 22 27.70 -32.76 3.81
N ALA A 23 26.56 -33.19 4.37
CA ALA A 23 25.58 -32.24 4.89
C ALA A 23 26.19 -31.50 6.10
N PRO A 24 26.14 -30.15 6.14
CA PRO A 24 26.58 -29.41 7.32
C PRO A 24 25.81 -29.95 8.53
N LYS A 25 26.52 -30.38 9.58
CA LYS A 25 25.90 -30.80 10.85
C LYS A 25 24.89 -29.73 11.24
N ALA A 26 23.62 -30.13 11.34
CA ALA A 26 22.57 -29.24 11.79
C ALA A 26 22.99 -28.65 13.14
N ILE A 27 23.24 -27.33 13.14
CA ILE A 27 23.47 -26.57 14.37
C ILE A 27 22.24 -26.83 15.25
N PRO A 28 22.40 -27.17 16.54
CA PRO A 28 21.27 -27.40 17.42
C PRO A 28 20.31 -26.22 17.35
N VAL A 29 19.10 -26.45 16.81
CA VAL A 29 18.07 -25.43 16.56
C VAL A 29 17.74 -24.63 17.84
N GLU A 30 17.97 -25.25 18.99
CA GLU A 30 17.83 -24.66 20.32
C GLU A 30 18.83 -23.52 20.57
N SER A 31 20.09 -23.65 20.18
CA SER A 31 21.11 -22.62 20.37
C SER A 31 20.89 -21.38 19.49
N SER A 32 20.40 -21.57 18.26
CA SER A 32 20.06 -20.46 17.36
C SER A 32 18.80 -19.71 17.79
N ASN A 33 17.82 -20.43 18.38
CA ASN A 33 16.59 -19.80 18.87
C ASN A 33 16.83 -18.96 20.12
N ILE A 34 17.71 -19.40 21.02
CA ILE A 34 18.09 -18.64 22.23
C ILE A 34 18.88 -17.37 21.85
N LEU A 35 19.81 -17.48 20.89
CA LEU A 35 20.55 -16.32 20.40
C LEU A 35 19.61 -15.32 19.70
N ALA A 36 18.67 -15.80 18.89
CA ALA A 36 17.68 -14.95 18.23
C ALA A 36 16.71 -14.29 19.25
N SER A 37 16.26 -15.00 20.29
CA SER A 37 15.40 -14.42 21.33
C SER A 37 16.13 -13.37 22.15
N ASN A 38 17.41 -13.60 22.47
CA ASN A 38 18.22 -12.64 23.22
C ASN A 38 18.46 -11.37 22.41
N ILE A 39 18.78 -11.49 21.12
CA ILE A 39 18.94 -10.34 20.22
C ILE A 39 17.63 -9.54 20.11
N ILE A 40 16.47 -10.21 19.97
CA ILE A 40 15.16 -9.54 19.93
C ILE A 40 14.86 -8.81 21.24
N SER A 41 15.20 -9.40 22.40
CA SER A 41 15.03 -8.74 23.69
C SER A 41 15.94 -7.51 23.84
N GLN A 42 17.20 -7.57 23.42
CA GLN A 42 18.12 -6.44 23.45
C GLN A 42 17.62 -5.28 22.56
N LEU A 43 17.17 -5.58 21.34
CA LEU A 43 16.63 -4.57 20.42
C LEU A 43 15.37 -3.89 20.96
N ASN A 44 14.51 -4.62 21.66
CA ASN A 44 13.32 -4.05 22.31
C ASN A 44 13.70 -3.13 23.48
N THR A 45 14.73 -3.47 24.26
CA THR A 45 15.20 -2.59 25.35
C THR A 45 15.85 -1.30 24.83
N ASP A 46 16.52 -1.35 23.67
CA ASP A 46 17.14 -0.17 23.07
C ASP A 46 16.12 0.73 22.37
N LEU A 47 15.03 0.15 21.84
CA LEU A 47 13.89 0.92 21.31
C LEU A 47 13.10 1.68 22.38
N GLU A 48 12.93 1.12 23.58
CA GLU A 48 12.28 1.83 24.70
C GLU A 48 13.17 2.97 25.24
N LYS A 49 14.51 2.83 25.18
CA LYS A 49 15.44 3.92 25.54
C LYS A 49 15.46 5.10 24.55
N LEU A 50 15.12 4.85 23.29
CA LEU A 50 15.03 5.88 22.24
C LEU A 50 13.64 6.50 22.10
N ARG A 51 12.67 6.09 22.94
CA ARG A 51 11.32 6.64 22.95
C ARG A 51 11.30 8.01 23.64
N ILE A 52 11.69 9.02 22.87
CA ILE A 52 11.53 10.43 23.25
C ILE A 52 10.05 10.64 23.58
N THR A 53 9.76 10.95 24.85
CA THR A 53 8.43 11.25 25.33
C THR A 53 7.93 12.52 24.66
N THR A 54 7.12 12.37 23.62
CA THR A 54 6.34 13.51 23.11
C THR A 54 5.35 13.92 24.19
N PRO A 55 5.35 15.18 24.68
CA PRO A 55 4.38 15.61 25.68
C PRO A 55 2.98 15.56 25.06
N THR A 56 2.17 14.62 25.52
CA THR A 56 0.72 14.60 25.25
C THR A 56 0.10 15.74 26.03
N SER A 57 -0.36 16.78 25.33
CA SER A 57 -1.13 17.88 25.90
C SER A 57 -2.45 17.35 26.47
N SER A 58 -2.46 17.15 27.79
CA SER A 58 -3.63 16.77 28.58
C SER A 58 -4.38 18.05 28.97
N TYR A 59 -5.38 18.43 28.17
CA TYR A 59 -6.34 19.46 28.59
C TYR A 59 -7.30 18.86 29.62
N ASN A 60 -6.82 18.83 30.85
CA ASN A 60 -7.60 18.44 32.01
C ASN A 60 -8.36 19.67 32.54
N SER A 61 -9.42 20.08 31.83
CA SER A 61 -10.37 21.05 32.37
C SER A 61 -11.39 20.29 33.23
N LYS A 62 -11.24 20.33 34.56
CA LYS A 62 -12.30 19.97 35.48
C LYS A 62 -13.50 20.87 35.16
N LYS A 63 -14.55 20.31 34.55
CA LYS A 63 -15.82 21.00 34.37
C LYS A 63 -16.57 20.86 35.68
N GLU A 64 -16.77 21.96 36.38
CA GLU A 64 -17.68 22.02 37.52
C GLU A 64 -19.07 21.58 37.07
N ILE A 65 -19.71 20.73 37.86
CA ILE A 65 -21.05 20.23 37.61
C ILE A 65 -22.00 21.41 37.86
N ILE A 66 -22.42 22.07 36.77
CA ILE A 66 -23.49 23.05 36.83
C ILE A 66 -24.78 22.25 36.95
N ASP A 67 -25.47 22.38 38.07
CA ASP A 67 -26.79 21.78 38.30
C ASP A 67 -27.78 22.30 37.26
N ILE A 68 -28.22 21.40 36.38
CA ILE A 68 -29.22 21.71 35.34
C ILE A 68 -30.60 21.69 36.01
N PRO A 69 -31.42 22.74 35.89
CA PRO A 69 -32.76 22.74 36.47
C PRO A 69 -33.60 21.65 35.80
N VAL A 70 -34.19 20.77 36.61
CA VAL A 70 -35.12 19.72 36.15
C VAL A 70 -36.41 20.40 35.71
N ILE A 71 -36.47 20.78 34.43
CA ILE A 71 -37.72 21.13 33.78
C ILE A 71 -38.45 19.82 33.55
N SER A 72 -39.52 19.57 34.31
CA SER A 72 -40.45 18.46 34.11
C SER A 72 -41.23 18.68 32.80
N ARG A 73 -40.56 18.49 31.66
CA ARG A 73 -41.25 18.33 30.39
C ARG A 73 -42.00 17.01 30.51
N ILE A 74 -43.31 17.04 30.33
CA ILE A 74 -44.12 15.85 30.10
C ILE A 74 -43.44 15.13 28.93
N ILE A 75 -42.81 13.99 29.21
CA ILE A 75 -42.16 13.17 28.19
C ILE A 75 -43.32 12.51 27.45
N GLU A 76 -43.77 13.15 26.37
CA GLU A 76 -44.71 12.52 25.46
C GLU A 76 -44.04 11.25 24.90
N ASN A 77 -44.78 10.15 24.95
CA ASN A 77 -44.26 8.86 24.51
C ASN A 77 -43.99 8.96 23.01
N PRO A 78 -42.75 8.68 22.53
CA PRO A 78 -42.41 8.81 21.13
C PRO A 78 -43.25 7.91 20.20
N ARG A 79 -44.02 6.97 20.75
CA ARG A 79 -44.98 6.15 19.99
C ARG A 79 -46.30 6.86 19.66
N ASP A 80 -46.69 7.90 20.39
CA ASP A 80 -47.98 8.56 20.17
C ASP A 80 -47.98 9.37 18.86
N SER A 81 -46.83 9.98 18.50
CA SER A 81 -46.60 10.58 17.18
C SER A 81 -46.77 9.57 16.04
N LEU A 82 -46.26 8.35 16.24
CA LEU A 82 -46.28 7.28 15.24
C LEU A 82 -47.70 6.72 15.05
N ILE A 83 -48.50 6.66 16.12
CA ILE A 83 -49.91 6.24 16.06
C ILE A 83 -50.76 7.30 15.35
N ASN A 84 -50.49 8.59 15.59
CA ASN A 84 -51.19 9.68 14.90
C ASN A 84 -50.84 9.70 13.39
N GLU A 85 -49.57 9.54 13.03
CA GLU A 85 -49.15 9.39 11.62
C GLU A 85 -49.83 8.20 10.93
N ILE A 86 -49.95 7.06 11.61
CA ILE A 86 -50.63 5.88 11.05
C ILE A 86 -52.14 6.12 10.89
N ARG A 87 -52.77 6.84 11.82
CA ARG A 87 -54.21 7.16 11.75
C ARG A 87 -54.52 8.06 10.55
N ASP A 88 -53.64 9.00 10.23
CA ASP A 88 -53.77 9.88 9.07
C ASP A 88 -53.54 9.15 7.73
N ILE A 89 -52.74 8.07 7.75
CA ILE A 89 -52.54 7.18 6.58
C ILE A 89 -53.75 6.27 6.33
N ILE A 90 -54.45 5.83 7.37
CA ILE A 90 -55.57 4.87 7.27
C ILE A 90 -56.89 5.54 6.87
N GLN A 91 -57.04 6.85 7.12
CA GLN A 91 -58.17 7.64 6.62
C GLN A 91 -57.71 8.68 5.60
N PRO A 92 -57.23 8.26 4.41
CA PRO A 92 -57.06 9.21 3.33
C PRO A 92 -58.46 9.72 3.00
N ASN A 93 -58.61 11.04 2.90
CA ASN A 93 -59.78 11.71 2.34
C ASN A 93 -60.38 10.84 1.20
N ARG A 94 -61.53 10.19 1.47
CA ARG A 94 -62.17 9.20 0.59
C ARG A 94 -62.57 9.74 -0.80
N ASN A 95 -62.31 11.01 -1.08
CA ASN A 95 -62.75 11.73 -2.26
C ASN A 95 -61.61 12.17 -3.20
N GLN A 96 -60.35 11.76 -2.99
CA GLN A 96 -59.32 11.97 -4.01
C GLN A 96 -59.46 10.93 -5.12
N ILE A 97 -60.04 11.35 -6.23
CA ILE A 97 -60.01 10.62 -7.50
C ILE A 97 -58.54 10.50 -7.90
N ILE A 98 -57.99 9.28 -7.79
CA ILE A 98 -56.64 8.98 -8.28
C ILE A 98 -56.73 8.90 -9.80
N GLU A 99 -56.44 9.98 -10.49
CA GLU A 99 -56.26 9.94 -11.94
C GLU A 99 -55.03 9.09 -12.28
N ASN A 100 -55.22 8.12 -13.17
CA ASN A 100 -54.13 7.36 -13.76
C ASN A 100 -53.18 8.35 -14.48
N PRO A 101 -51.85 8.31 -14.25
CA PRO A 101 -50.92 9.24 -14.86
C PRO A 101 -50.69 8.87 -16.34
N VAL A 102 -51.67 9.14 -17.20
CA VAL A 102 -51.62 8.85 -18.65
C VAL A 102 -50.96 9.98 -19.44
N ASN A 103 -50.71 11.14 -18.81
CA ASN A 103 -50.12 12.29 -19.49
C ASN A 103 -48.70 12.59 -18.97
N ARG A 104 -47.76 11.65 -19.13
CA ARG A 104 -46.34 12.00 -19.14
C ARG A 104 -45.92 12.25 -20.58
N THR A 105 -45.83 13.51 -20.95
CA THR A 105 -45.34 13.96 -22.26
C THR A 105 -44.02 13.28 -22.62
N PRO A 106 -43.84 12.77 -23.85
CA PRO A 106 -42.65 12.02 -24.29
C PRO A 106 -41.40 12.91 -24.52
N GLY A 107 -41.16 13.87 -23.62
CA GLY A 107 -40.07 14.83 -23.70
C GLY A 107 -39.52 15.32 -22.35
N THR A 108 -40.12 14.95 -21.21
CA THR A 108 -39.82 15.62 -19.93
C THR A 108 -39.57 14.59 -18.83
N GLU A 109 -38.34 14.60 -18.30
CA GLU A 109 -37.84 13.87 -17.11
C GLU A 109 -37.73 12.33 -17.18
N ASP A 110 -38.70 11.59 -17.71
CA ASP A 110 -38.72 10.12 -17.62
C ASP A 110 -37.58 9.43 -18.40
N GLY A 111 -37.25 9.94 -19.60
CA GLY A 111 -36.13 9.42 -20.41
C GLY A 111 -34.76 9.67 -19.76
N ILE A 112 -34.60 10.82 -19.10
CA ILE A 112 -33.38 11.19 -18.36
C ILE A 112 -33.24 10.32 -17.11
N GLN A 113 -34.35 10.08 -16.39
CA GLN A 113 -34.39 9.20 -15.22
C GLN A 113 -34.11 7.73 -15.62
N ALA A 114 -34.66 7.24 -16.73
CA ALA A 114 -34.40 5.91 -17.25
C ALA A 114 -32.93 5.72 -17.68
N ALA A 115 -32.34 6.70 -18.38
CA ALA A 115 -30.92 6.66 -18.74
C ALA A 115 -30.02 6.62 -17.50
N ARG A 116 -30.34 7.40 -16.45
CA ARG A 116 -29.65 7.35 -15.15
C ARG A 116 -29.76 5.97 -14.50
N LEU A 117 -30.93 5.33 -14.54
CA LEU A 117 -31.13 3.98 -14.00
C LEU A 117 -30.27 2.94 -14.73
N ILE A 118 -30.10 3.04 -16.04
CA ILE A 118 -29.20 2.16 -16.80
C ILE A 118 -27.75 2.32 -16.32
N VAL A 119 -27.27 3.55 -16.16
CA VAL A 119 -25.92 3.83 -15.65
C VAL A 119 -25.74 3.29 -14.23
N ILE A 120 -26.71 3.51 -13.35
CA ILE A 120 -26.70 3.00 -11.97
C ILE A 120 -26.66 1.47 -11.96
N ARG A 121 -27.51 0.79 -12.75
CA ARG A 121 -27.53 -0.67 -12.85
C ARG A 121 -26.21 -1.24 -13.36
N ARG A 122 -25.60 -0.60 -14.37
CA ARG A 122 -24.26 -0.98 -14.87
C ARG A 122 -23.20 -0.84 -13.78
N ARG A 123 -23.17 0.29 -13.06
CA ARG A 123 -22.24 0.52 -11.93
C ARG A 123 -22.48 -0.47 -10.79
N LYS A 124 -23.74 -0.72 -10.42
CA LYS A 124 -24.14 -1.75 -9.44
C LYS A 124 -23.61 -3.12 -9.83
N MET A 125 -23.84 -3.53 -11.08
CA MET A 125 -23.41 -4.85 -11.55
C MET A 125 -21.88 -4.97 -11.59
N LYS A 126 -21.16 -3.92 -12.03
CA LYS A 126 -19.68 -3.86 -11.97
C LYS A 126 -19.18 -4.01 -10.52
N LYS A 127 -19.74 -3.24 -9.57
CA LYS A 127 -19.39 -3.32 -8.14
C LYS A 127 -19.70 -4.71 -7.55
N HIS A 128 -20.86 -5.28 -7.88
CA HIS A 128 -21.26 -6.62 -7.43
C HIS A 128 -20.30 -7.69 -7.94
N LYS A 129 -20.02 -7.72 -9.25
CA LYS A 129 -19.07 -8.66 -9.86
C LYS A 129 -17.66 -8.48 -9.29
N LEU A 130 -17.21 -7.24 -9.09
CA LEU A 130 -15.93 -6.95 -8.46
C LEU A 130 -15.87 -7.49 -7.03
N ARG A 131 -16.90 -7.28 -6.20
CA ARG A 131 -16.96 -7.83 -4.83
C ARG A 131 -16.91 -9.36 -4.84
N LYS A 132 -17.63 -10.01 -5.78
CA LYS A 132 -17.60 -11.47 -5.96
C LYS A 132 -16.20 -11.97 -6.32
N LEU A 133 -15.52 -11.27 -7.25
CA LEU A 133 -14.13 -11.56 -7.61
C LEU A 133 -13.17 -11.38 -6.42
N ARG A 134 -13.31 -10.29 -5.64
CA ARG A 134 -12.44 -10.04 -4.47
C ARG A 134 -12.55 -11.13 -3.42
N LYS A 135 -13.76 -11.66 -3.20
CA LYS A 135 -13.98 -12.79 -2.29
C LYS A 135 -13.34 -14.06 -2.84
N LYS A 136 -13.53 -14.37 -4.13
CA LYS A 136 -12.95 -15.55 -4.78
C LYS A 136 -11.41 -15.53 -4.77
N MET A 137 -10.80 -14.38 -5.05
CA MET A 137 -9.35 -14.24 -5.21
C MET A 137 -8.64 -13.69 -3.95
N LYS A 138 -9.29 -13.68 -2.78
CA LYS A 138 -8.78 -13.03 -1.55
C LYS A 138 -7.33 -13.41 -1.23
N PHE A 139 -7.04 -14.71 -1.25
CA PHE A 139 -5.73 -15.24 -0.88
C PHE A 139 -4.66 -15.03 -1.95
N GLU A 140 -5.02 -15.19 -3.22
CA GLU A 140 -4.10 -14.92 -4.32
C GLU A 140 -3.65 -13.45 -4.35
N TRP A 141 -4.58 -12.51 -4.13
CA TRP A 141 -4.22 -11.10 -4.01
C TRP A 141 -3.45 -10.78 -2.74
N ALA A 142 -3.67 -11.50 -1.64
CA ALA A 142 -2.85 -11.37 -0.45
C ALA A 142 -1.39 -11.79 -0.72
N LYS A 143 -1.16 -12.92 -1.43
CA LYS A 143 0.19 -13.33 -1.89
C LYS A 143 0.83 -12.27 -2.77
N VAL A 144 0.08 -11.72 -3.74
CA VAL A 144 0.58 -10.66 -4.63
C VAL A 144 0.93 -9.40 -3.83
N ARG A 145 0.10 -9.01 -2.86
CA ARG A 145 0.37 -7.87 -1.96
C ARG A 145 1.65 -8.12 -1.16
N GLN A 146 1.78 -9.27 -0.51
CA GLN A 146 2.96 -9.64 0.26
C GLN A 146 4.23 -9.55 -0.58
N ARG A 147 4.22 -10.08 -1.81
CA ARG A 147 5.36 -9.98 -2.73
C ARG A 147 5.69 -8.53 -3.11
N ARG A 148 4.68 -7.67 -3.28
CA ARG A 148 4.90 -6.24 -3.57
C ARG A 148 5.53 -5.52 -2.39
N GLU A 149 5.03 -5.76 -1.18
CA GLU A 149 5.60 -5.16 0.04
C GLU A 149 7.04 -5.64 0.27
N MET A 150 7.32 -6.94 0.10
CA MET A 150 8.68 -7.47 0.18
C MET A 150 9.63 -6.81 -0.84
N ARG A 151 9.17 -6.57 -2.09
CA ARG A 151 10.00 -5.87 -3.09
C ARG A 151 10.21 -4.40 -2.74
N LYS A 152 9.22 -3.73 -2.16
CA LYS A 152 9.37 -2.34 -1.70
C LYS A 152 10.41 -2.26 -0.59
N GLU A 153 10.31 -3.15 0.40
CA GLU A 153 11.26 -3.20 1.51
C GLU A 153 12.68 -3.49 1.03
N LYS A 154 12.86 -4.48 0.14
CA LYS A 154 14.17 -4.77 -0.45
C LYS A 154 14.77 -3.58 -1.20
N ARG A 155 13.94 -2.83 -1.95
CA ARG A 155 14.39 -1.62 -2.65
C ARG A 155 14.78 -0.51 -1.68
N PHE A 156 14.02 -0.37 -0.59
CA PHE A 156 14.32 0.59 0.47
C PHE A 156 15.64 0.26 1.16
N GLN A 157 15.83 -0.98 1.60
CA GLN A 157 17.07 -1.47 2.21
C GLN A 157 18.27 -1.31 1.27
N ALA A 158 18.13 -1.69 -0.01
CA ALA A 158 19.18 -1.48 -1.00
C ALA A 158 19.56 0.00 -1.15
N GLY A 159 18.57 0.91 -1.11
CA GLY A 159 18.81 2.34 -1.13
C GLY A 159 19.57 2.84 0.11
N LEU A 160 19.24 2.34 1.31
CA LEU A 160 19.96 2.67 2.53
C LEU A 160 21.40 2.15 2.50
N LEU A 161 21.59 0.88 2.15
CA LEU A 161 22.92 0.28 2.01
C LEU A 161 23.76 1.01 0.96
N HIS A 162 23.16 1.45 -0.14
CA HIS A 162 23.86 2.25 -1.14
C HIS A 162 24.33 3.60 -0.58
N ARG A 163 23.50 4.29 0.22
CA ARG A 163 23.90 5.55 0.88
C ARG A 163 25.04 5.34 1.88
N ILE A 164 24.95 4.29 2.69
CA ILE A 164 26.00 3.93 3.66
C ILE A 164 27.30 3.65 2.92
N LYS A 165 27.28 2.76 1.92
CA LYS A 165 28.47 2.46 1.11
C LYS A 165 29.05 3.69 0.42
N LYS A 166 28.20 4.60 -0.06
CA LYS A 166 28.65 5.86 -0.66
C LYS A 166 29.33 6.76 0.36
N ALA A 167 28.84 6.79 1.60
CA ALA A 167 29.44 7.55 2.69
C ALA A 167 30.74 6.91 3.19
N GLU A 168 30.82 5.58 3.28
CA GLU A 168 32.03 4.84 3.64
C GLU A 168 33.13 4.99 2.58
N ALA A 169 32.77 4.96 1.30
CA ALA A 169 33.70 5.17 0.19
C ALA A 169 34.02 6.66 -0.06
N PHE A 170 33.47 7.60 0.72
CA PHE A 170 33.71 9.02 0.51
C PHE A 170 35.08 9.42 1.04
N SER A 171 36.01 9.67 0.11
CA SER A 171 37.29 10.33 0.40
C SER A 171 37.16 11.85 0.14
N ALA A 172 37.44 12.65 1.16
CA ALA A 172 37.37 14.11 1.06
C ALA A 172 38.41 14.68 0.07
N GLU A 173 39.60 14.10 0.03
CA GLU A 173 40.69 14.50 -0.87
C GLU A 173 40.30 14.28 -2.34
N GLU A 174 39.77 13.09 -2.67
CA GLU A 174 39.28 12.77 -4.01
C GLU A 174 38.13 13.70 -4.44
N TYR A 175 37.23 14.02 -3.50
CA TYR A 175 36.14 14.95 -3.78
C TYR A 175 36.64 16.36 -4.11
N VAL A 176 37.60 16.89 -3.33
CA VAL A 176 38.15 18.23 -3.56
C VAL A 176 38.97 18.27 -4.84
N THR A 177 39.81 17.27 -5.10
CA THR A 177 40.61 17.19 -6.33
C THR A 177 39.73 17.13 -7.58
N GLU A 178 38.66 16.33 -7.56
CA GLU A 178 37.69 16.29 -8.65
C GLU A 178 36.96 17.63 -8.83
N LYS A 179 36.66 18.36 -7.75
CA LYS A 179 36.04 19.69 -7.83
C LYS A 179 36.98 20.74 -8.43
N LEU A 180 38.25 20.74 -8.03
CA LEU A 180 39.27 21.59 -8.63
C LEU A 180 39.47 21.25 -10.12
N ARG A 181 39.48 19.95 -10.48
CA ARG A 181 39.53 19.49 -11.87
C ARG A 181 38.34 20.01 -12.68
N GLN A 182 37.12 19.86 -12.16
CA GLN A 182 35.90 20.36 -12.81
C GLN A 182 35.88 21.89 -12.97
N ALA A 183 36.40 22.64 -11.99
CA ALA A 183 36.49 24.09 -12.07
C ALA A 183 37.53 24.56 -13.09
N ASN A 184 38.63 23.82 -13.25
CA ASN A 184 39.69 24.11 -14.21
C ASN A 184 39.34 23.62 -15.63
N GLU A 185 38.41 22.67 -15.78
CA GLU A 185 37.99 22.15 -17.08
C GLU A 185 37.13 23.17 -17.85
N THR A 186 37.54 23.50 -19.08
CA THR A 186 36.78 24.43 -19.92
C THR A 186 35.56 23.73 -20.53
N PRO A 187 34.32 24.22 -20.29
CA PRO A 187 33.12 23.55 -20.78
C PRO A 187 33.05 23.64 -22.31
N ILE A 188 32.96 22.47 -22.96
CA ILE A 188 32.78 22.38 -24.41
C ILE A 188 31.36 22.85 -24.77
N PRO A 189 31.19 23.68 -25.82
CA PRO A 189 29.86 24.09 -26.27
C PRO A 189 29.02 22.90 -26.74
N ARG A 190 27.70 22.95 -26.49
CA ARG A 190 26.75 21.89 -26.90
C ARG A 190 26.48 21.83 -28.40
N LEU A 191 26.77 22.92 -29.12
CA LEU A 191 26.43 23.12 -30.52
C LEU A 191 27.69 23.56 -31.26
N TRP A 192 27.84 23.10 -32.50
CA TRP A 192 28.89 23.56 -33.40
C TRP A 192 28.24 24.12 -34.67
N LYS A 193 28.47 25.41 -34.97
CA LYS A 193 27.84 26.13 -36.09
C LYS A 193 26.31 25.94 -36.16
N GLY A 194 25.64 26.03 -35.01
CA GLY A 194 24.18 25.89 -34.89
C GLY A 194 23.64 24.46 -34.98
N LYS A 195 24.48 23.45 -35.25
CA LYS A 195 24.06 22.04 -35.29
C LYS A 195 24.45 21.32 -34.00
N ARG A 196 23.56 20.47 -33.50
CA ARG A 196 23.82 19.65 -32.31
C ARG A 196 24.60 18.40 -32.74
N LEU A 197 25.85 18.31 -32.31
CA LEU A 197 26.71 17.17 -32.57
C LEU A 197 27.13 16.49 -31.26
N PRO A 198 27.51 15.21 -31.30
CA PRO A 198 28.15 14.55 -30.16
C PRO A 198 29.42 15.29 -29.71
N GLN A 199 29.67 15.27 -28.39
CA GLN A 199 30.75 16.03 -27.74
C GLN A 199 32.13 15.75 -28.35
N PHE A 200 32.42 14.48 -28.72
CA PHE A 200 33.69 14.09 -29.30
C PHE A 200 33.97 14.75 -30.66
N ILE A 201 32.94 14.91 -31.50
CA ILE A 201 33.07 15.57 -32.81
C ILE A 201 33.29 17.07 -32.61
N ILE A 202 32.58 17.70 -31.65
CA ILE A 202 32.78 19.12 -31.35
C ILE A 202 34.21 19.36 -30.84
N LYS A 203 34.73 18.47 -30.00
CA LYS A 203 36.10 18.51 -29.49
C LYS A 203 37.14 18.47 -30.63
N GLU A 204 36.97 17.52 -31.56
CA GLU A 204 37.81 17.40 -32.75
C GLU A 204 37.72 18.65 -33.65
N LYS A 205 36.51 19.17 -33.89
CA LYS A 205 36.30 20.39 -34.69
C LYS A 205 36.83 21.66 -34.03
N MET A 206 36.91 21.70 -32.70
CA MET A 206 37.54 22.78 -31.93
C MET A 206 39.07 22.64 -31.84
N GLY A 207 39.65 21.54 -32.33
CA GLY A 207 41.10 21.28 -32.25
C GLY A 207 41.61 20.97 -30.84
N ILE A 208 40.72 20.64 -29.91
CA ILE A 208 41.07 20.29 -28.53
C ILE A 208 41.37 18.78 -28.52
N LYS A 209 42.63 18.38 -28.29
CA LYS A 209 43.01 16.96 -28.17
C LYS A 209 42.52 16.35 -26.87
#